data_AF-A0A355EWT4-F1
#
_entry.id   AF-A0A355EWT4-F1
#
_cell.length_a   1.000
_cell.length_b   1.000
_cell.length_c   1.000
_cell.angle_alpha   90.00
_cell.angle_beta   90.00
_cell.angle_gamma   90.00
#
_symmetry.space_group_name_H-M   'P 1'
#
loop_
_entity.id
_entity.type
_entity.pdbx_description
1 polymer ?
#
loop_
_entity_poly.entity_id
_entity_poly.type
_entity_poly.pdbx_seq_one_letter_code
_entity_poly.pdbx_strand_id
1 'polypeptide(L)'
;MKLGDVLKKERERKKLSFDETASRLGISQEKYGEMEGGTSPAEKWGPLLAKIAIKLETPTSRLLADSGKSADTKAGQAGTLITKHRERRAKTPDQMAEALEISKEEYAEIEGGTSGIEEYGPLLLHFAEIIEQPVFNLFYPCGLPLEKLDDYP
;
A
#
# COMPACT_ATOMS: atom_id res chain seq x y z
N MET A 1 13.26 -9.83 2.14
CA MET A 1 13.51 -8.38 2.34
C MET A 1 12.24 -7.82 2.95
N LYS A 2 12.33 -7.14 4.09
CA LYS A 2 11.18 -6.49 4.74
C LYS A 2 10.80 -5.22 3.99
N LEU A 3 9.59 -4.71 4.18
CA LEU A 3 9.19 -3.42 3.60
C LEU A 3 10.11 -2.29 4.08
N GLY A 4 10.45 -2.26 5.38
CA GLY A 4 11.36 -1.27 5.96
C GLY A 4 12.74 -1.24 5.28
N ASP A 5 13.28 -2.40 4.91
CA ASP A 5 14.54 -2.49 4.16
C ASP A 5 14.41 -1.80 2.78
N VAL A 6 13.25 -1.94 2.12
CA VAL A 6 12.97 -1.30 0.83
C VAL A 6 12.88 0.22 1.00
N LEU A 7 12.12 0.69 2.00
CA LEU A 7 11.98 2.11 2.29
C LEU A 7 13.34 2.74 2.53
N LYS A 8 14.16 2.12 3.40
CA LYS A 8 15.52 2.57 3.68
C LYS A 8 16.38 2.63 2.43
N LYS A 9 16.39 1.56 1.63
CA LYS A 9 17.18 1.47 0.39
C LYS A 9 16.78 2.53 -0.62
N GLU A 10 15.48 2.74 -0.85
CA GLU A 10 15.00 3.72 -1.82
C GLU A 10 15.22 5.16 -1.34
N ARG A 11 15.08 5.43 -0.03
CA ARG A 11 15.45 6.71 0.57
C ARG A 11 16.94 7.02 0.32
N GLU A 12 17.82 6.08 0.66
CA GLU A 12 19.27 6.23 0.49
C GLU A 12 19.66 6.40 -0.98
N ARG A 13 19.00 5.66 -1.89
CA ARG A 13 19.19 5.79 -3.34
C ARG A 13 18.84 7.19 -3.84
N LYS A 14 17.80 7.81 -3.30
CA LYS A 14 17.40 9.19 -3.60
C LYS A 14 18.19 10.25 -2.81
N LYS A 15 19.16 9.83 -2.00
CA LYS A 15 20.00 10.69 -1.14
C LYS A 15 19.19 11.56 -0.18
N LEU A 16 18.04 11.06 0.26
CA LEU A 16 17.17 11.74 1.20
C LEU A 16 17.64 11.43 2.64
N SER A 17 17.69 12.46 3.48
CA SER A 17 17.98 12.26 4.90
C SER A 17 16.78 11.65 5.61
N PHE A 18 17.04 10.96 6.72
CA PHE A 18 15.99 10.37 7.56
C PHE A 18 15.00 11.45 8.05
N ASP A 19 15.52 12.55 8.59
CA ASP A 19 14.72 13.66 9.12
C ASP A 19 13.90 14.37 8.05
N GLU A 20 14.51 14.60 6.88
CA GLU A 20 13.81 15.19 5.74
C GLU A 20 12.65 14.32 5.27
N THR A 21 12.84 12.99 5.24
CA THR A 21 11.81 12.07 4.79
C THR A 21 10.66 12.00 5.78
N ALA A 22 10.94 11.89 7.08
CA ALA A 22 9.93 11.94 8.14
C ALA A 22 9.13 13.26 8.09
N SER A 23 9.82 14.40 7.91
CA SER A 23 9.21 15.72 7.80
C SER A 23 8.31 15.85 6.57
N ARG A 24 8.77 15.38 5.40
CA ARG A 24 7.96 15.38 4.17
C ARG A 24 6.73 14.48 4.30
N LEU A 25 6.86 13.34 4.97
CA LEU A 25 5.73 12.45 5.27
C LEU A 25 4.76 13.00 6.32
N GLY A 26 5.12 14.06 7.03
CA GLY A 26 4.30 14.64 8.09
C GLY A 26 4.18 13.74 9.34
N ILE A 27 5.15 12.87 9.59
CA ILE A 27 5.17 11.95 10.74
C ILE A 27 6.39 12.18 11.64
N SER A 28 6.33 11.68 12.88
CA SER A 28 7.47 11.75 13.79
C SER A 28 8.63 10.88 13.30
N GLN A 29 9.86 11.26 13.67
CA GLN A 29 11.06 10.46 13.42
C GLN A 29 10.97 9.06 14.01
N GLU A 30 10.35 8.93 15.19
CA GLU A 30 10.10 7.65 15.84
C GLU A 30 9.21 6.74 14.98
N LYS A 31 8.07 7.26 14.52
CA LYS A 31 7.14 6.51 13.65
C LYS A 31 7.78 6.15 12.32
N TYR A 32 8.56 7.06 11.73
CA TYR A 32 9.31 6.76 10.52
C TYR A 32 10.40 5.70 10.78
N GLY A 33 11.04 5.73 11.94
CA GLY A 33 12.02 4.74 12.37
C GLY A 33 11.41 3.35 12.51
N GLU A 34 10.18 3.23 13.01
CA GLU A 34 9.45 1.95 13.05
C GLU A 34 9.11 1.43 11.65
N MET A 35 8.82 2.33 10.70
CA MET A 35 8.59 1.97 9.30
C MET A 35 9.86 1.45 8.64
N GLU A 36 10.97 2.19 8.67
CA GLU A 36 12.25 1.72 8.10
C GLU A 36 12.83 0.52 8.86
N GLY A 37 12.59 0.42 10.17
CA GLY A 37 13.01 -0.70 11.01
C GLY A 37 12.22 -1.99 10.79
N GLY A 38 11.11 -1.91 10.04
CA GLY A 38 10.21 -3.05 9.79
C GLY A 38 9.59 -3.60 11.07
N THR A 39 9.26 -2.70 12.01
CA THR A 39 8.53 -2.98 13.25
C THR A 39 7.14 -2.35 13.26
N SER A 40 6.85 -1.45 12.31
CA SER A 40 5.52 -0.85 12.15
C SER A 40 4.49 -1.82 11.53
N PRO A 41 3.19 -1.58 11.75
CA PRO A 41 2.12 -2.29 11.05
C PRO A 41 2.14 -2.16 9.51
N ALA A 42 2.95 -1.26 8.94
CA ALA A 42 3.13 -1.15 7.49
C ALA A 42 3.64 -2.46 6.86
N GLU A 43 4.41 -3.26 7.61
CA GLU A 43 4.88 -4.59 7.17
C GLU A 43 3.74 -5.56 6.88
N LYS A 44 2.60 -5.40 7.56
CA LYS A 44 1.39 -6.19 7.30
C LYS A 44 0.58 -5.55 6.18
N TRP A 45 0.25 -4.27 6.32
CA TRP A 45 -0.73 -3.60 5.47
C TRP A 45 -0.22 -3.26 4.08
N GLY A 46 1.07 -2.95 3.91
CA GLY A 46 1.67 -2.65 2.61
C GLY A 46 1.58 -3.84 1.64
N PRO A 47 2.14 -5.02 2.00
CA PRO A 47 2.01 -6.22 1.17
C PRO A 47 0.57 -6.65 0.93
N LEU A 48 -0.31 -6.52 1.94
CA LEU A 48 -1.72 -6.84 1.78
C LEU A 48 -2.40 -5.91 0.76
N LEU A 49 -2.11 -4.62 0.81
CA LEU A 49 -2.61 -3.65 -0.16
C LEU A 49 -2.15 -4.00 -1.60
N ALA A 50 -0.91 -4.45 -1.78
CA ALA A 50 -0.43 -4.93 -3.07
C ALA A 50 -1.18 -6.18 -3.54
N LYS A 51 -1.45 -7.15 -2.65
CA LYS A 51 -2.27 -8.32 -2.97
C LYS A 51 -3.68 -7.93 -3.40
N ILE A 52 -4.32 -6.98 -2.71
CA ILE A 52 -5.65 -6.47 -3.07
C ILE A 52 -5.61 -5.84 -4.46
N ALA A 53 -4.62 -5.00 -4.75
CA ALA A 53 -4.42 -4.38 -6.07
C ALA A 53 -4.32 -5.42 -7.19
N ILE A 54 -3.53 -6.48 -6.98
CA ILE A 54 -3.41 -7.60 -7.93
C ILE A 54 -4.75 -8.30 -8.11
N LYS A 55 -5.43 -8.68 -7.02
CA LYS A 55 -6.70 -9.41 -7.08
C LYS A 55 -7.82 -8.59 -7.70
N LEU A 56 -7.81 -7.27 -7.55
CA LEU A 56 -8.82 -6.39 -8.14
C LEU A 56 -8.43 -5.85 -9.53
N GLU A 57 -7.23 -6.22 -10.03
CA GLU A 57 -6.65 -5.72 -11.28
C GLU A 57 -6.77 -4.19 -11.35
N THR A 58 -6.30 -3.54 -10.28
CA THR A 58 -6.44 -2.10 -10.08
C THR A 58 -5.11 -1.55 -9.54
N PRO A 59 -4.58 -0.44 -10.07
CA PRO A 59 -3.37 0.17 -9.54
C PRO A 59 -3.50 0.47 -8.05
N THR A 60 -2.48 0.17 -7.25
CA THR A 60 -2.50 0.40 -5.79
C THR A 60 -2.85 1.84 -5.42
N SER A 61 -2.40 2.83 -6.21
CA SER A 61 -2.75 4.24 -5.99
C SER A 61 -4.24 4.51 -6.14
N ARG A 62 -4.94 3.81 -7.06
CA ARG A 62 -6.39 3.94 -7.29
C ARG A 62 -7.24 3.23 -6.24
N LEU A 63 -6.64 2.38 -5.41
CA LEU A 63 -7.31 1.84 -4.22
C LEU A 63 -7.29 2.83 -3.05
N LEU A 64 -6.42 3.83 -3.08
CA LEU A 64 -6.25 4.79 -1.99
C LEU A 64 -6.90 6.15 -2.31
N ALA A 65 -6.79 6.60 -3.56
CA ALA A 65 -7.42 7.83 -4.03
C ALA A 65 -7.87 7.68 -5.48
N ASP A 66 -9.03 8.25 -5.84
CA ASP A 66 -9.50 8.25 -7.23
C ASP A 66 -8.50 8.92 -8.17
N SER A 67 -7.78 9.96 -7.74
CA SER A 67 -6.72 10.61 -8.52
C SER A 67 -5.42 9.82 -8.59
N GLY A 68 -5.22 8.88 -7.67
CA GLY A 68 -3.96 8.20 -7.42
C GLY A 68 -2.90 9.06 -6.72
N LYS A 69 -3.29 10.20 -6.13
CA LYS A 69 -2.40 11.10 -5.38
C LYS A 69 -2.63 11.00 -3.88
N SER A 70 -1.55 11.03 -3.11
CA SER A 70 -1.63 10.93 -1.65
C SER A 70 -2.38 12.11 -1.01
N ALA A 71 -2.23 13.32 -1.57
CA ALA A 71 -2.90 14.53 -1.10
C ALA A 71 -4.44 14.47 -1.17
N ASP A 72 -4.99 13.61 -2.02
CA ASP A 72 -6.44 13.45 -2.20
C ASP A 72 -7.02 12.31 -1.34
N THR A 73 -6.18 11.63 -0.56
CA THR A 73 -6.62 10.54 0.33
C THR A 73 -7.43 11.08 1.51
N LYS A 74 -8.48 10.34 1.88
CA LYS A 74 -9.36 10.66 3.01
C LYS A 74 -9.58 9.40 3.84
N ALA A 75 -9.79 9.57 5.14
CA ALA A 75 -10.12 8.45 6.02
C ALA A 75 -11.40 7.74 5.55
N GLY A 76 -11.34 6.40 5.46
CA GLY A 76 -12.43 5.54 4.99
C GLY A 76 -12.56 5.46 3.47
N GLN A 77 -11.75 6.21 2.72
CA GLN A 77 -11.79 6.21 1.26
C GLN A 77 -11.25 4.90 0.69
N ALA A 78 -10.20 4.33 1.29
CA ALA A 78 -9.59 3.12 0.76
C ALA A 78 -10.58 1.95 0.81
N GLY A 79 -11.29 1.77 1.93
CA GLY A 79 -12.34 0.76 2.06
C GLY A 79 -13.47 0.94 1.04
N THR A 80 -13.91 2.18 0.83
CA THR A 80 -14.95 2.50 -0.17
C THR A 80 -14.48 2.16 -1.59
N LEU A 81 -13.25 2.52 -1.95
CA LEU A 81 -12.69 2.25 -3.28
C LEU A 81 -12.47 0.75 -3.49
N ILE A 82 -11.92 0.04 -2.51
CA ILE A 82 -11.75 -1.42 -2.54
C ILE A 82 -13.09 -2.10 -2.77
N THR A 83 -14.14 -1.69 -2.05
CA THR A 83 -15.52 -2.19 -2.23
C THR A 83 -16.02 -1.98 -3.66
N LYS A 84 -15.92 -0.74 -4.16
CA LYS A 84 -16.33 -0.38 -5.53
C LYS A 84 -15.59 -1.20 -6.58
N HIS A 85 -14.29 -1.41 -6.41
CA HIS A 85 -13.47 -2.20 -7.32
C HIS A 85 -13.79 -3.69 -7.24
N ARG A 86 -14.04 -4.24 -6.03
CA ARG A 86 -14.51 -5.61 -5.83
C ARG A 86 -15.83 -5.86 -6.56
N GLU A 87 -16.81 -4.98 -6.35
CA GLU A 87 -18.14 -5.11 -6.95
C GLU A 87 -18.10 -5.03 -8.46
N ARG A 88 -17.28 -4.11 -9.02
CA ARG A 88 -17.05 -4.01 -10.46
C ARG A 88 -16.47 -5.30 -11.06
N ARG A 89 -15.71 -6.07 -10.28
CA ARG A 89 -15.13 -7.37 -10.67
C ARG A 89 -16.04 -8.55 -10.33
N ALA A 90 -17.26 -8.30 -9.87
CA ALA A 90 -18.24 -9.31 -9.44
C ALA A 90 -17.69 -10.30 -8.42
N LYS A 91 -16.79 -9.84 -7.54
CA LYS A 91 -16.21 -10.67 -6.46
C LYS A 91 -17.01 -10.49 -5.17
N THR A 92 -17.19 -11.56 -4.40
CA THR A 92 -17.78 -11.46 -3.07
C THR A 92 -16.72 -11.14 -2.02
N PRO A 93 -17.10 -10.58 -0.86
CA PRO A 93 -16.17 -10.41 0.26
C PRO A 93 -15.49 -11.73 0.67
N ASP A 94 -16.25 -12.83 0.65
CA ASP A 94 -15.75 -14.18 0.94
C ASP A 94 -14.66 -14.63 -0.03
N GLN A 95 -14.88 -14.43 -1.35
CA GLN A 95 -13.89 -14.76 -2.38
C GLN A 95 -12.61 -13.93 -2.22
N MET A 96 -12.74 -12.67 -1.78
CA MET A 96 -11.60 -11.81 -1.53
C MET A 96 -10.83 -12.23 -0.27
N ALA A 97 -11.52 -12.49 0.84
CA ALA A 97 -10.91 -12.98 2.06
C ALA A 97 -10.13 -14.29 1.82
N GLU A 98 -10.74 -15.24 1.11
CA GLU A 98 -10.10 -16.50 0.72
C GLU A 98 -8.88 -16.25 -0.19
N ALA A 99 -9.03 -15.44 -1.22
CA ALA A 99 -7.95 -15.15 -2.16
C ALA A 99 -6.78 -14.35 -1.55
N LEU A 100 -7.02 -13.65 -0.45
CA LEU A 100 -6.02 -12.87 0.30
C LEU A 100 -5.44 -13.65 1.49
N GLU A 101 -5.98 -14.83 1.80
CA GLU A 101 -5.61 -15.67 2.94
C GLU A 101 -5.76 -14.95 4.30
N ILE A 102 -6.84 -14.17 4.43
CA ILE A 102 -7.20 -13.47 5.68
C ILE A 102 -8.60 -13.87 6.14
N SER A 103 -8.94 -13.54 7.39
CA SER A 103 -10.29 -13.83 7.89
C SER A 103 -11.34 -12.91 7.24
N LYS A 104 -12.61 -13.34 7.29
CA LYS A 104 -13.72 -12.55 6.76
C LYS A 104 -13.89 -11.25 7.54
N GLU A 105 -13.64 -11.29 8.85
CA GLU A 105 -13.69 -10.14 9.74
C GLU A 105 -12.60 -9.14 9.37
N GLU A 106 -11.38 -9.61 9.14
CA GLU A 106 -10.27 -8.75 8.70
C GLU A 106 -10.54 -8.11 7.34
N TYR A 107 -11.12 -8.86 6.39
CA TYR A 107 -11.54 -8.28 5.12
C TYR A 107 -12.68 -7.26 5.29
N ALA A 108 -13.62 -7.52 6.20
CA ALA A 108 -14.71 -6.59 6.51
C ALA A 108 -14.19 -5.28 7.12
N GLU A 109 -13.12 -5.31 7.93
CA GLU A 109 -12.46 -4.10 8.43
C GLU A 109 -11.81 -3.29 7.30
N ILE A 110 -11.31 -3.96 6.26
CA ILE A 110 -10.74 -3.30 5.09
C ILE A 110 -11.83 -2.55 4.33
N GLU A 111 -12.91 -3.23 3.93
CA GLU A 111 -14.02 -2.59 3.22
C GLU A 111 -14.78 -1.58 4.08
N GLY A 112 -14.82 -1.80 5.40
CA GLY A 112 -15.40 -0.88 6.38
C GLY A 112 -14.56 0.38 6.63
N GLY A 113 -13.35 0.47 6.08
CA GLY A 113 -12.49 1.64 6.26
C GLY A 113 -11.99 1.80 7.70
N THR A 114 -11.85 0.69 8.44
CA THR A 114 -11.33 0.67 9.82
C THR A 114 -10.01 -0.07 9.94
N SER A 115 -9.54 -0.68 8.85
CA SER A 115 -8.23 -1.34 8.81
C SER A 115 -7.06 -0.36 8.80
N GLY A 116 -5.85 -0.86 9.11
CA GLY A 116 -4.64 -0.04 9.04
C GLY A 116 -4.26 0.40 7.61
N ILE A 117 -4.93 -0.09 6.55
CA ILE A 117 -4.72 0.43 5.18
C ILE A 117 -5.05 1.92 5.11
N GLU A 118 -6.04 2.39 5.87
CA GLU A 118 -6.45 3.79 5.89
C GLU A 118 -5.35 4.72 6.43
N GLU A 119 -4.45 4.19 7.26
CA GLU A 119 -3.33 4.94 7.81
C GLU A 119 -2.06 4.73 6.99
N TYR A 120 -1.66 3.48 6.76
CA TYR A 120 -0.38 3.15 6.15
C TYR A 120 -0.42 3.24 4.62
N GLY A 121 -1.58 3.05 4.00
CA GLY A 121 -1.75 3.18 2.55
C GLY A 121 -1.38 4.57 2.05
N PRO A 122 -2.01 5.66 2.56
CA PRO A 122 -1.65 7.03 2.22
C PRO A 122 -0.18 7.36 2.49
N LEU A 123 0.39 6.91 3.61
CA LEU A 123 1.79 7.13 3.94
C LEU A 123 2.74 6.48 2.92
N LEU A 124 2.46 5.23 2.53
CA LEU A 124 3.25 4.51 1.53
C LEU A 124 3.09 5.13 0.14
N LEU A 125 1.89 5.60 -0.22
CA LEU A 125 1.67 6.34 -1.45
C LEU A 125 2.46 7.66 -1.47
N HIS A 126 2.45 8.40 -0.36
CA HIS A 126 3.20 9.65 -0.27
C HIS A 126 4.72 9.41 -0.29
N PHE A 127 5.20 8.36 0.38
CA PHE A 127 6.61 7.95 0.28
C PHE A 127 7.00 7.65 -1.17
N ALA A 128 6.17 6.89 -1.89
CA ALA A 128 6.38 6.57 -3.29
C ALA A 128 6.46 7.84 -4.17
N GLU A 129 5.62 8.85 -3.89
CA GLU A 129 5.69 10.16 -4.57
C GLU A 129 6.98 10.90 -4.26
N ILE A 130 7.43 10.91 -2.99
CA ILE A 130 8.69 11.56 -2.57
C ILE A 130 9.90 10.97 -3.31
N ILE A 131 9.92 9.64 -3.50
CA ILE A 131 10.96 8.96 -4.26
C ILE A 131 10.67 8.88 -5.76
N GLU A 132 9.57 9.47 -6.23
CA GLU A 132 9.13 9.52 -7.63
C GLU A 132 9.02 8.12 -8.29
N GLN A 133 8.39 7.17 -7.60
CA GLN A 133 8.15 5.81 -8.11
C GLN A 133 6.70 5.39 -7.92
N PRO A 134 6.21 4.42 -8.73
CA PRO A 134 4.93 3.79 -8.46
C PRO A 134 4.91 3.14 -7.08
N VAL A 135 3.86 3.38 -6.29
CA VAL A 135 3.72 2.81 -4.93
C VAL A 135 3.78 1.27 -4.92
N PHE A 136 3.34 0.63 -6.01
CA PHE A 136 3.44 -0.82 -6.16
C PHE A 136 4.88 -1.35 -6.06
N ASN A 137 5.86 -0.56 -6.51
CA ASN A 137 7.27 -0.96 -6.50
C ASN A 137 7.84 -1.06 -5.08
N LEU A 138 7.23 -0.38 -4.09
CA LEU A 138 7.64 -0.51 -2.69
C LEU A 138 7.43 -1.93 -2.14
N PHE A 139 6.48 -2.68 -2.71
CA PHE A 139 6.08 -3.99 -2.23
C PHE A 139 6.74 -5.15 -2.98
N TYR A 140 7.57 -4.84 -3.99
CA TYR A 140 8.26 -5.82 -4.82
C TYR A 140 9.78 -5.55 -4.88
N PRO A 141 10.53 -5.84 -3.81
CA PRO A 141 11.97 -5.56 -3.79
C PRO A 141 12.84 -6.42 -4.72
N CYS A 142 12.37 -7.58 -5.21
CA CYS A 142 13.02 -8.43 -6.22
C CYS A 142 11.99 -9.43 -6.77
N GLY A 143 11.83 -9.51 -8.10
CA GLY A 143 11.26 -10.68 -8.78
C GLY A 143 9.75 -10.91 -8.66
N LEU A 144 8.95 -10.16 -9.43
CA LEU A 144 7.91 -10.86 -10.19
C LEU A 144 8.65 -11.78 -11.17
N PRO A 145 8.16 -13.01 -11.47
CA PRO A 145 8.51 -13.62 -12.73
C PRO A 145 8.09 -12.60 -13.79
N LEU A 146 9.07 -11.92 -14.40
CA LEU A 146 8.83 -11.01 -15.52
C LEU A 146 8.00 -11.72 -16.61
N GLU A 147 8.09 -13.05 -16.66
CA GLU A 147 7.29 -13.97 -17.47
C GLU A 147 5.77 -13.93 -17.23
N LYS A 148 5.26 -13.25 -16.19
CA LYS A 148 3.81 -13.11 -15.92
C LYS A 148 3.28 -11.67 -16.01
N LEU A 149 4.12 -10.71 -16.40
CA LEU A 149 3.73 -9.31 -16.58
C LEU A 149 3.46 -8.92 -18.03
N ASP A 150 3.55 -9.86 -18.99
CA ASP A 150 3.23 -9.60 -20.40
C ASP A 150 1.76 -9.24 -20.66
N ASP A 151 0.89 -9.31 -19.63
CA ASP A 151 -0.53 -8.93 -19.70
C ASP A 151 -0.90 -7.76 -18.72
N TYR A 152 0.00 -6.80 -18.50
CA TYR A 152 -0.41 -5.52 -17.91
C TYR A 152 -0.77 -4.53 -19.03
N PRO A 153 -2.05 -4.13 -19.20
CA PRO A 153 -2.47 -3.20 -20.26
C PRO A 153 -1.92 -1.78 -20.07
#